data_AF-H1HEZ1-F1
#
_entry.id   AF-H1HEZ1-F1
#
_cell.length_a   1.000
_cell.length_b   1.000
_cell.length_c   1.000
_cell.angle_alpha   90.00
_cell.angle_beta   90.00
_cell.angle_gamma   90.00
#
_symmetry.space_group_name_H-M   'P 1'
#
loop_
_entity.id
_entity.type
_entity.pdbx_description
1 polymer ?
#
loop_
_entity_poly.entity_id
_entity_poly.type
_entity_poly.pdbx_seq_one_letter_code
_entity_poly.pdbx_strand_id
1 'polypeptide(L)'
;MKNLKTITTDEFLEKFDNDTLEDEDLKAIYYYLEAFEDTDNSYWEEVERGKYYKIFKIVLNNFLERYFIKISSYETGPIFELKYKEKR
;
A
#
# COMPACT_ATOMS: atom_id res chain seq x y z
N MET A 1 20.99 -10.67 5.57
CA MET A 1 19.70 -9.94 5.49
C MET A 1 19.68 -9.27 4.13
N LYS A 2 18.74 -9.60 3.25
CA LYS A 2 18.67 -8.98 1.91
C LYS A 2 18.37 -7.49 2.11
N ASN A 3 19.13 -6.61 1.45
CA ASN A 3 18.79 -5.21 1.28
C ASN A 3 17.44 -5.17 0.57
N LEU A 4 16.37 -4.97 1.33
CA LEU A 4 15.01 -4.89 0.81
C LEU A 4 14.73 -3.43 0.50
N LYS A 5 14.14 -3.19 -0.67
CA LYS A 5 13.73 -1.87 -1.13
C LYS A 5 12.62 -1.37 -0.20
N THR A 6 12.91 -0.29 0.53
CA THR A 6 11.91 0.54 1.20
C THR A 6 11.33 1.48 0.16
N ILE A 7 10.02 1.73 0.19
CA ILE A 7 9.32 2.69 -0.66
C ILE A 7 8.66 3.72 0.26
N THR A 8 8.71 5.00 -0.08
CA THR A 8 7.98 5.99 0.74
C THR A 8 6.48 5.89 0.46
N THR A 9 5.65 6.33 1.40
CA THR A 9 4.19 6.44 1.18
C THR A 9 3.86 7.32 -0.03
N ASP A 10 4.61 8.39 -0.24
CA ASP A 10 4.44 9.30 -1.40
C ASP A 10 4.84 8.62 -2.73
N GLU A 11 5.98 7.92 -2.77
CA GLU A 11 6.42 7.18 -3.97
C GLU A 11 5.43 6.06 -4.33
N PHE A 12 4.92 5.36 -3.33
CA PHE A 12 3.88 4.35 -3.56
C PHE A 12 2.64 4.95 -4.19
N LEU A 13 2.13 6.06 -3.66
CA LEU A 13 0.95 6.72 -4.21
C LEU A 13 1.18 7.20 -5.65
N GLU A 14 2.33 7.81 -5.92
CA GLU A 14 2.71 8.24 -7.27
C GLU A 14 2.73 7.05 -8.25
N LYS A 15 3.35 5.94 -7.87
CA LYS A 15 3.40 4.75 -8.71
C LYS A 15 2.05 4.08 -8.88
N PHE A 16 1.25 4.01 -7.81
CA PHE A 16 -0.08 3.43 -7.84
C PHE A 16 -1.00 4.25 -8.76
N ASP A 17 -1.00 5.58 -8.64
CA ASP A 17 -1.86 6.47 -9.43
C ASP A 17 -1.46 6.53 -10.90
N ASN A 18 -0.20 6.22 -11.22
CA ASN A 18 0.31 6.16 -12.59
C ASN A 18 0.35 4.74 -13.18
N ASP A 19 -0.15 3.72 -12.47
CA ASP A 19 -0.06 2.31 -12.87
C ASP A 19 1.38 1.82 -13.15
N THR A 20 2.38 2.32 -12.41
CA THR A 20 3.82 2.03 -12.59
C THR A 20 4.45 1.23 -11.44
N LEU A 21 3.65 0.59 -10.59
CA LEU A 21 4.17 -0.31 -9.54
C LEU A 21 4.91 -1.51 -10.16
N GLU A 22 6.15 -1.71 -9.73
CA GLU A 22 6.97 -2.83 -10.18
C GLU A 22 6.77 -4.07 -9.29
N ASP A 23 7.14 -5.25 -9.81
CA ASP A 23 7.11 -6.50 -9.03
C ASP A 23 7.91 -6.41 -7.72
N GLU A 24 9.00 -5.64 -7.71
CA GLU A 24 9.79 -5.38 -6.50
C GLU A 24 9.01 -4.58 -5.45
N ASP A 25 8.24 -3.59 -5.89
CA ASP A 25 7.39 -2.77 -5.01
C ASP A 25 6.27 -3.65 -4.41
N LEU A 26 5.63 -4.49 -5.23
CA LEU A 26 4.59 -5.42 -4.78
C LEU A 26 5.12 -6.46 -3.79
N LYS A 27 6.34 -6.96 -4.02
CA LYS A 27 7.02 -7.89 -3.12
C LYS A 27 7.36 -7.23 -1.78
N ALA A 28 7.84 -5.99 -1.80
CA ALA A 28 8.14 -5.25 -0.57
C ALA A 28 6.89 -5.18 0.32
N ILE A 29 5.75 -4.77 -0.24
CA ILE A 29 4.46 -4.66 0.46
C ILE A 29 3.93 -6.02 0.93
N TYR A 30 4.14 -7.08 0.15
CA TYR A 30 3.75 -8.44 0.52
C TYR A 30 4.52 -8.94 1.75
N TYR A 31 5.83 -8.74 1.78
CA TYR A 31 6.66 -9.28 2.85
C TYR A 31 6.68 -8.39 4.09
N TYR A 32 6.63 -7.07 3.91
CA TYR A 32 6.83 -6.09 4.97
C TYR A 32 5.76 -5.01 4.85
N LEU A 33 4.90 -4.90 5.85
CA LEU A 33 4.04 -3.71 5.95
C LEU A 33 4.87 -2.49 6.36
N GLU A 34 5.96 -2.69 7.11
CA GLU A 34 7.02 -1.71 7.36
C GLU A 34 7.87 -1.37 6.11
N ALA A 35 7.50 -1.83 4.90
CA ALA A 35 8.15 -1.41 3.67
C ALA A 35 7.88 0.06 3.33
N PHE A 36 6.86 0.65 3.95
CA PHE A 36 6.51 2.04 3.79
C PHE A 36 7.30 2.89 4.79
N GLU A 37 8.06 3.82 4.26
CA GLU A 37 8.64 4.91 5.03
C GLU A 37 7.66 6.10 5.00
N ASP A 38 7.21 6.51 6.19
CA ASP A 38 6.37 7.69 6.35
C ASP A 38 7.13 8.96 5.94
N THR A 39 6.40 9.95 5.45
CA THR A 39 6.93 11.28 5.13
C THR A 39 6.28 12.32 6.03
N ASP A 40 6.76 13.57 5.97
CA ASP A 40 6.14 14.69 6.68
C ASP A 40 4.67 14.91 6.28
N ASN A 41 4.29 14.46 5.08
CA ASN A 41 2.97 14.70 4.49
C ASN A 41 2.09 13.46 4.46
N SER A 42 2.64 12.27 4.64
CA SER A 42 1.83 11.05 4.60
C SER A 42 2.39 9.94 5.46
N TYR A 43 1.50 9.15 6.03
CA TYR A 43 1.87 7.96 6.79
C TYR A 43 0.90 6.82 6.48
N TRP A 44 1.33 5.59 6.73
CA TRP A 44 0.49 4.41 6.51
C TRP A 44 0.10 3.76 7.84
N GLU A 45 -1.05 3.09 7.85
CA GLU A 45 -1.52 2.29 8.98
C GLU A 45 -2.06 0.95 8.52
N GLU A 46 -1.72 -0.13 9.23
CA GLU A 46 -2.38 -1.43 9.07
C GLU A 46 -3.82 -1.32 9.58
N VAL A 47 -4.78 -1.68 8.73
CA VAL A 47 -6.20 -1.74 9.10
C VAL A 47 -6.59 -3.16 9.47
N GLU A 48 -6.18 -4.13 8.64
CA GLU A 48 -6.49 -5.54 8.87
C GLU A 48 -5.50 -6.46 8.14
N ARG A 49 -5.12 -7.57 8.78
CA ARG A 49 -4.30 -8.62 8.16
C ARG A 49 -5.03 -9.96 8.14
N GLY A 50 -5.47 -10.36 6.96
CA GLY A 50 -6.01 -11.69 6.69
C GLY A 50 -4.94 -12.68 6.24
N LYS A 51 -5.34 -13.96 6.10
CA LYS A 51 -4.45 -15.03 5.59
C LYS A 51 -4.00 -14.79 4.15
N TYR A 52 -4.85 -14.17 3.33
CA TYR A 52 -4.65 -13.99 1.89
C TYR A 52 -4.77 -12.54 1.44
N TYR A 53 -4.88 -11.60 2.37
CA TYR A 53 -4.98 -10.19 2.06
C TYR A 53 -4.43 -9.34 3.20
N LYS A 54 -4.09 -8.09 2.87
CA LYS A 54 -3.79 -7.04 3.84
C LYS A 54 -4.59 -5.82 3.45
N ILE A 55 -5.26 -5.21 4.41
CA ILE A 55 -5.91 -3.91 4.27
C ILE A 55 -5.06 -2.91 5.03
N PHE A 56 -4.69 -1.83 4.36
CA PHE A 56 -3.97 -0.72 4.96
C PHE A 56 -4.57 0.58 4.44
N LYS A 57 -4.31 1.68 5.14
CA LYS A 57 -4.64 3.01 4.66
C LYS A 57 -3.40 3.88 4.61
N ILE A 58 -3.42 4.85 3.70
CA ILE A 58 -2.45 5.95 3.69
C ILE A 58 -3.21 7.22 4.02
N VAL A 59 -2.73 7.94 5.03
CA VAL A 59 -3.27 9.22 5.47
C VAL A 59 -2.39 10.32 4.89
N LEU A 60 -3.00 11.20 4.10
CA LEU A 60 -2.36 12.36 3.47
C LEU A 60 -2.73 13.62 4.24
N ASN A 61 -1.72 14.42 4.57
CA ASN A 61 -1.82 15.70 5.27
C ASN A 61 -2.65 15.61 6.56
N ASN A 62 -2.66 14.46 7.24
CA ASN A 62 -3.43 14.18 8.45
C ASN A 62 -4.97 14.25 8.32
N PHE A 63 -5.54 14.26 7.10
CA PHE A 63 -7.00 14.31 6.94
C PHE A 63 -7.57 13.44 5.82
N LEU A 64 -6.81 13.21 4.74
CA LEU A 64 -7.31 12.46 3.58
C LEU A 64 -6.87 11.01 3.70
N GLU A 65 -7.82 10.10 3.85
CA GLU A 65 -7.55 8.67 3.98
C GLU A 65 -7.85 7.95 2.67
N ARG A 66 -6.87 7.20 2.17
CA ARG A 66 -7.04 6.27 1.04
C ARG A 66 -6.86 4.85 1.55
N TYR A 67 -7.84 3.99 1.29
CA TYR A 67 -7.83 2.60 1.75
C TYR A 67 -7.43 1.68 0.61
N PHE A 68 -6.58 0.69 0.92
CA PHE A 68 -6.05 -0.25 -0.05
C PHE A 68 -6.19 -1.68 0.43
N ILE A 69 -6.39 -2.61 -0.50
CA ILE A 69 -6.31 -4.04 -0.26
C ILE A 69 -5.21 -4.64 -1.15
N LYS A 70 -4.19 -5.24 -0.51
CA LYS A 70 -3.20 -6.09 -1.18
C LYS A 70 -3.68 -7.53 -1.13
N ILE A 71 -3.90 -8.13 -2.29
CA ILE A 71 -4.09 -9.58 -2.36
C ILE A 71 -2.73 -10.25 -2.13
N SER A 72 -2.66 -11.09 -1.11
CA SER A 72 -1.43 -11.75 -0.62
C SER A 72 -1.47 -13.26 -0.87
N SER A 73 -2.17 -13.71 -1.92
CA SER A 73 -2.11 -15.11 -2.38
C SER A 73 -0.78 -15.44 -3.07
N TYR A 74 -0.08 -14.43 -3.57
CA TYR A 74 1.25 -14.50 -4.17
C TYR A 74 2.02 -13.20 -3.88
N GLU A 75 3.36 -13.26 -3.94
CA GLU A 75 4.21 -12.13 -3.57
C GLU A 75 3.87 -10.87 -4.37
N THR A 76 3.72 -11.01 -5.69
CA THR A 76 3.37 -9.93 -6.63
C THR A 76 1.85 -9.76 -6.81
N GLY A 77 1.05 -10.15 -5.81
CA GLY A 77 -0.40 -9.95 -5.82
C GLY A 77 -0.81 -8.48 -6.06
N PRO A 78 -1.93 -8.24 -6.74
CA PRO A 78 -2.40 -6.90 -7.05
C PRO A 78 -2.75 -6.13 -5.78
N ILE A 79 -2.70 -4.81 -5.91
CA ILE A 79 -3.21 -3.85 -4.93
C ILE A 79 -4.40 -3.16 -5.56
N PHE A 80 -5.47 -2.99 -4.80
CA PHE A 80 -6.65 -2.24 -5.22
C PHE A 80 -6.95 -1.14 -4.22
N GLU A 81 -7.39 0.01 -4.72
CA GLU A 81 -7.94 1.08 -3.88
C GLU A 81 -9.41 0.79 -3.59
N LEU A 82 -9.78 0.80 -2.31
CA LEU A 82 -11.14 0.61 -1.84
C LEU A 82 -11.89 1.94 -1.88
N LYS A 83 -12.79 2.09 -2.85
CA LYS A 83 -13.67 3.26 -2.97
C LYS A 83 -15.09 2.88 -2.63
N TYR A 84 -15.72 3.63 -1.72
CA TYR A 84 -17.16 3.54 -1.54
C TYR A 84 -17.84 4.03 -2.81
N LYS A 85 -18.53 3.12 -3.50
CA LYS A 85 -19.43 3.50 -4.60
C LYS A 85 -20.81 3.73 -4.00
N GLU A 86 -21.21 5.00 -3.95
CA GLU A 86 -22.57 5.37 -3.60
C GLU A 86 -23.54 4.62 -4.53
N LYS A 87 -24.52 3.91 -3.95
CA LYS A 87 -25.60 3.30 -4.72
C LYS A 87 -26.50 4.44 -5.22
N ARG A 88 -26.25 4.89 -6.44
CA ARG A 88 -27.18 5.73 -7.20
C ARG A 88 -28.30 4.89 -7.80
#